data_AF-A0A966PYB6-F1
#
_entry.id   AF-A0A966PYB6-F1
#
_cell.length_a   1.000
_cell.length_b   1.000
_cell.length_c   1.000
_cell.angle_alpha   90.00
_cell.angle_beta   90.00
_cell.angle_gamma   90.00
#
_symmetry.space_group_name_H-M   'P 1'
#
loop_
_entity.id
_entity.type
_entity.pdbx_description
1 polymer ?
#
loop_
_entity_poly.entity_id
_entity_poly.type
_entity_poly.pdbx_seq_one_letter_code
_entity_poly.pdbx_strand_id
1 'polypeptide(L)'
;MKTTFESMSKEEADALRKEIAKKIIYQKQWVVPGKPKHIYHGSPNRITEFELRKHYLADDEAVIFGTPNRSLAITFLAYWRDYDFKQSVKDGVIYMEEQYPNALEKVYKGKVGFLYEFEPYTFNWEPQLMRSEYISRVLPRVLHIEQIDVYREILKEIGEGRIIVS
;
A
#
# COMPACT_ATOMS: atom_id res chain seq x y z
N MET A 1 5.27 -8.27 34.52
CA MET A 1 4.61 -9.52 34.96
C MET A 1 4.73 -10.50 33.81
N LYS A 2 5.38 -11.66 34.00
CA LYS A 2 5.77 -12.56 32.91
C LYS A 2 4.57 -13.36 32.41
N THR A 3 4.17 -13.15 31.17
CA THR A 3 3.11 -13.90 30.46
C THR A 3 3.70 -15.17 29.85
N THR A 4 3.77 -16.25 30.64
CA THR A 4 4.09 -17.59 30.13
C THR A 4 2.86 -18.49 30.27
N PHE A 5 2.67 -19.45 29.34
CA PHE A 5 1.55 -20.40 29.36
C PHE A 5 1.38 -21.16 30.68
N GLU A 6 2.44 -21.21 31.48
CA GLU A 6 2.51 -21.87 32.80
C GLU A 6 1.63 -21.19 33.86
N SER A 7 1.24 -19.93 33.68
CA SER A 7 0.39 -19.18 34.62
C SER A 7 -1.08 -19.07 34.19
N MET A 8 -1.47 -19.71 33.08
CA MET A 8 -2.83 -19.63 32.53
C MET A 8 -3.70 -20.79 33.02
N SER A 9 -4.99 -20.54 33.25
CA SER A 9 -5.94 -21.64 33.45
C SER A 9 -6.04 -22.50 32.19
N LYS A 10 -6.53 -23.73 32.33
CA LYS A 10 -6.71 -24.64 31.20
C LYS A 10 -7.66 -24.01 30.16
N GLU A 11 -8.74 -23.37 30.60
CA GLU A 11 -9.70 -22.70 29.72
C GLU A 11 -9.06 -21.53 28.95
N GLU A 12 -8.23 -20.72 29.61
CA GLU A 12 -7.53 -19.59 28.98
C GLU A 12 -6.49 -20.07 27.96
N ALA A 13 -5.73 -21.11 28.29
CA ALA A 13 -4.75 -21.69 27.39
C ALA A 13 -5.41 -22.32 26.15
N ASP A 14 -6.56 -22.97 26.31
CA ASP A 14 -7.30 -23.58 25.21
C ASP A 14 -8.00 -22.53 24.32
N ALA A 15 -8.51 -21.43 24.90
CA ALA A 15 -9.02 -20.29 24.15
C ALA A 15 -7.90 -19.64 23.31
N LEU A 16 -6.73 -19.40 23.91
CA LEU A 16 -5.57 -18.84 23.22
C LEU A 16 -5.06 -19.78 22.12
N ARG A 17 -5.00 -21.10 22.36
CA ARG A 17 -4.66 -22.09 21.32
C ARG A 17 -5.63 -22.05 20.15
N LYS A 18 -6.93 -21.91 20.43
CA LYS A 18 -7.98 -21.82 19.39
C LYS A 18 -7.87 -20.51 18.60
N GLU A 19 -7.53 -19.40 19.24
CA GLU A 19 -7.30 -18.12 18.59
C GLU A 19 -6.04 -18.13 17.71
N ILE A 20 -4.93 -18.67 18.23
CA ILE A 20 -3.69 -18.87 17.48
C ILE A 20 -3.93 -19.81 16.29
N ALA A 21 -4.62 -20.92 16.48
CA ALA A 21 -4.97 -21.85 15.41
C ALA A 21 -5.84 -21.18 14.33
N LYS A 22 -6.81 -20.35 14.72
CA LYS A 22 -7.61 -19.54 13.78
C LYS A 22 -6.75 -18.55 13.01
N LYS A 23 -5.82 -17.83 13.66
CA LYS A 23 -4.87 -16.92 12.98
C LYS A 23 -3.98 -17.67 12.00
N ILE A 24 -3.46 -18.84 12.37
CA ILE A 24 -2.61 -19.68 11.51
C ILE A 24 -3.41 -20.22 10.31
N ILE A 25 -4.63 -20.70 10.52
CA ILE A 25 -5.50 -21.19 9.43
C ILE A 25 -5.88 -20.04 8.50
N TYR A 26 -6.24 -18.87 9.06
CA TYR A 26 -6.51 -17.67 8.30
C TYR A 26 -5.31 -17.29 7.44
N GLN A 27 -4.10 -17.24 8.02
CA GLN A 27 -2.84 -16.96 7.31
C GLN A 27 -2.51 -17.99 6.22
N LYS A 28 -2.76 -19.29 6.45
CA LYS A 28 -2.53 -20.36 5.47
C LYS A 28 -3.47 -20.32 4.26
N GLN A 29 -4.60 -19.62 4.35
CA GLN A 29 -5.55 -19.45 3.25
C GLN A 29 -5.20 -18.25 2.34
N TRP A 30 -4.21 -17.42 2.71
CA TRP A 30 -3.80 -16.30 1.86
C TRP A 30 -2.87 -16.77 0.75
N VAL A 31 -3.29 -16.52 -0.49
CA VAL A 31 -2.42 -16.64 -1.66
C VAL A 31 -1.36 -15.54 -1.57
N VAL A 32 -0.15 -15.93 -1.17
CA VAL A 32 1.03 -15.06 -1.15
C VAL A 32 1.20 -14.47 -2.56
N PRO A 33 1.18 -13.14 -2.70
CA PRO A 33 1.47 -12.49 -3.97
C PRO A 33 2.86 -12.92 -4.49
N GLY A 34 2.96 -13.24 -5.78
CA GLY A 34 4.25 -13.59 -6.40
C GLY A 34 5.22 -12.41 -6.42
N LYS A 35 6.50 -12.67 -6.72
CA LYS A 35 7.51 -11.60 -6.86
C LYS A 35 7.09 -10.64 -7.99
N PRO A 36 7.00 -9.33 -7.73
CA PRO A 36 6.56 -8.38 -8.74
C PRO A 36 7.67 -8.11 -9.76
N LYS A 37 7.27 -7.82 -11.01
CA LYS A 37 8.20 -7.42 -12.08
C LYS A 37 8.56 -5.93 -12.02
N HIS A 38 7.65 -5.12 -11.48
CA HIS A 38 7.78 -3.68 -11.34
C HIS A 38 7.32 -3.28 -9.94
N ILE A 39 7.96 -2.27 -9.36
CA ILE A 39 7.52 -1.63 -8.11
C ILE A 39 7.50 -0.13 -8.33
N TYR A 40 6.39 0.49 -7.94
CA TYR A 40 6.15 1.91 -8.06
C TYR A 40 5.99 2.58 -6.70
N HIS A 41 6.40 3.84 -6.62
CA HIS A 41 6.17 4.71 -5.48
C HIS A 41 5.71 6.08 -6.00
N GLY A 42 4.60 6.59 -5.45
CA GLY A 42 4.09 7.92 -5.77
C GLY A 42 4.42 8.92 -4.68
N SER A 43 4.86 10.12 -5.06
CA SER A 43 5.07 11.23 -4.13
C SER A 43 4.57 12.55 -4.72
N PRO A 44 3.91 13.43 -3.93
CA PRO A 44 3.54 14.77 -4.37
C PRO A 44 4.73 15.70 -4.57
N ASN A 45 5.87 15.41 -3.94
CA ASN A 45 7.09 16.21 -4.04
C ASN A 45 8.23 15.38 -4.64
N ARG A 46 9.17 16.05 -5.31
CA ARG A 46 10.37 15.40 -5.83
C ARG A 46 11.24 14.95 -4.66
N ILE A 47 11.55 13.67 -4.62
CA ILE A 47 12.46 13.04 -3.67
C ILE A 47 13.83 13.01 -4.35
N THR A 48 14.77 13.76 -3.81
CA THR A 48 16.17 13.74 -4.27
C THR A 48 16.93 12.56 -3.68
N GLU A 49 16.59 12.20 -2.44
CA GLU A 49 17.19 11.09 -1.70
C GLU A 49 16.11 10.35 -0.92
N PHE A 50 16.05 9.03 -1.08
CA PHE A 50 15.13 8.19 -0.33
C PHE A 50 15.73 7.85 1.04
N GLU A 51 14.86 7.84 2.05
CA GLU A 51 15.20 7.45 3.41
C GLU A 51 14.30 6.30 3.86
N LEU A 52 14.86 5.33 4.57
CA LEU A 52 14.07 4.32 5.27
C LEU A 52 13.36 4.98 6.45
N ARG A 53 12.04 4.79 6.56
CA ARG A 53 11.23 5.39 7.63
C ARG A 53 10.52 4.31 8.42
N LYS A 54 10.49 4.47 9.74
CA LYS A 54 9.78 3.57 10.64
C LYS A 54 8.28 3.60 10.33
N HIS A 55 7.65 2.45 10.30
CA HIS A 55 6.22 2.35 10.04
C HIS A 55 5.57 1.22 10.83
N TYR A 56 4.39 1.45 11.38
CA TYR A 56 3.67 0.48 12.22
C TYR A 56 3.28 -0.81 11.46
N LEU A 57 3.03 -0.71 10.14
CA LEU A 57 2.79 -1.87 9.27
C LEU A 57 4.04 -2.76 9.06
N ALA A 58 5.21 -2.28 9.46
CA ALA A 58 6.47 -3.00 9.38
C ALA A 58 7.06 -3.21 10.78
N ASP A 59 6.21 -3.40 11.80
CA ASP A 59 6.63 -3.60 13.20
C ASP A 59 7.61 -2.50 13.71
N ASP A 60 7.36 -1.25 13.31
CA ASP A 60 8.19 -0.07 13.56
C ASP A 60 9.64 -0.14 13.01
N GLU A 61 9.91 -1.07 12.10
CA GLU A 61 11.15 -1.13 11.34
C GLU A 61 11.20 -0.06 10.24
N ALA A 62 12.41 0.40 9.92
CA ALA A 62 12.63 1.40 8.89
C ALA A 62 12.56 0.77 7.50
N VAL A 63 11.60 1.21 6.69
CA VAL A 63 11.29 0.62 5.37
C VAL A 63 10.98 1.68 4.31
N ILE A 64 10.99 1.27 3.04
CA ILE A 64 10.40 1.98 1.91
C ILE A 64 9.23 1.17 1.39
N PHE A 65 8.09 1.83 1.21
CA PHE A 65 6.89 1.23 0.61
C PHE A 65 6.91 1.37 -0.91
N GLY A 66 6.35 0.37 -1.58
CA GLY A 66 6.08 0.39 -3.01
C GLY A 66 4.91 -0.51 -3.35
N THR A 67 4.43 -0.39 -4.58
CA THR A 67 3.30 -1.18 -5.08
C THR A 67 3.59 -1.68 -6.50
N PRO A 68 3.20 -2.92 -6.87
CA PRO A 68 3.23 -3.35 -8.26
C PRO A 68 2.13 -2.71 -9.12
N ASN A 69 1.17 -2.02 -8.50
CA ASN A 69 0.06 -1.38 -9.21
C ASN A 69 0.39 0.09 -9.49
N ARG A 70 0.78 0.40 -10.74
CA ARG A 70 1.09 1.77 -11.17
C ARG A 70 -0.06 2.74 -10.90
N SER A 71 -1.29 2.33 -11.19
CA SER A 71 -2.50 3.13 -11.00
C SER A 71 -2.70 3.49 -9.53
N LEU A 72 -2.45 2.56 -8.61
CA LEU A 72 -2.48 2.83 -7.17
C LEU A 72 -1.43 3.89 -6.80
N ALA A 73 -0.19 3.75 -7.27
CA ALA A 73 0.87 4.74 -7.00
C ALA A 73 0.50 6.15 -7.51
N ILE A 74 -0.20 6.24 -8.65
CA ILE A 74 -0.67 7.52 -9.21
C ILE A 74 -1.63 8.23 -8.25
N THR A 75 -2.48 7.49 -7.52
CA THR A 75 -3.40 8.11 -6.55
C THR A 75 -2.70 8.78 -5.36
N PHE A 76 -1.42 8.46 -5.11
CA PHE A 76 -0.61 9.08 -4.05
C PHE A 76 0.27 10.23 -4.55
N LEU A 77 0.14 10.63 -5.82
CA LEU A 77 0.87 11.78 -6.38
C LEU A 77 0.31 13.14 -5.94
N ALA A 78 -0.83 13.16 -5.24
CA ALA A 78 -1.33 14.31 -4.52
C ALA A 78 -1.81 13.88 -3.12
N TYR A 79 -1.81 14.82 -2.19
CA TYR A 79 -2.27 14.56 -0.83
C TYR A 79 -3.80 14.59 -0.77
N TRP A 80 -4.39 13.55 -0.17
CA TRP A 80 -5.81 13.44 0.17
C TRP A 80 -5.97 12.66 1.48
N ARG A 81 -7.18 12.68 2.05
CA ARG A 81 -7.53 12.02 3.31
C ARG A 81 -8.84 11.24 3.18
N ASP A 82 -9.17 10.44 4.19
CA ASP A 82 -10.39 9.61 4.19
C ASP A 82 -11.71 10.40 4.10
N TYR A 83 -11.68 11.72 4.36
CA TYR A 83 -12.84 12.59 4.11
C TYR A 83 -12.96 13.06 2.65
N ASP A 84 -11.95 12.84 1.83
CA ASP A 84 -11.96 13.11 0.39
C ASP A 84 -12.44 11.87 -0.36
N PHE A 85 -11.84 10.71 -0.05
CA PHE A 85 -12.13 9.43 -0.70
C PHE A 85 -12.14 8.26 0.28
N LYS A 86 -12.96 7.25 -0.01
CA LYS A 86 -12.65 5.87 0.39
C LYS A 86 -11.98 5.15 -0.77
N GLN A 87 -10.83 4.53 -0.52
CA GLN A 87 -10.09 3.80 -1.55
C GLN A 87 -10.07 2.30 -1.24
N SER A 88 -10.24 1.47 -2.29
CA SER A 88 -10.00 0.04 -2.20
C SER A 88 -9.40 -0.50 -3.51
N VAL A 89 -8.84 -1.71 -3.45
CA VAL A 89 -8.27 -2.40 -4.61
C VAL A 89 -8.92 -3.77 -4.73
N LYS A 90 -9.52 -4.06 -5.87
CA LYS A 90 -10.12 -5.37 -6.17
C LYS A 90 -9.66 -5.83 -7.56
N ASP A 91 -9.04 -7.01 -7.60
CA ASP A 91 -8.53 -7.63 -8.83
C ASP A 91 -7.64 -6.71 -9.68
N GLY A 92 -6.86 -5.84 -9.01
CA GLY A 92 -5.97 -4.87 -9.65
C GLY A 92 -6.61 -3.55 -10.07
N VAL A 93 -7.93 -3.43 -9.99
CA VAL A 93 -8.67 -2.19 -10.24
C VAL A 93 -8.79 -1.38 -8.95
N ILE A 94 -8.54 -0.07 -9.05
CA ILE A 94 -8.68 0.88 -7.94
C ILE A 94 -10.11 1.41 -7.93
N TYR A 95 -10.75 1.40 -6.78
CA TYR A 95 -12.06 2.01 -6.56
C TYR A 95 -11.89 3.18 -5.62
N MET A 96 -12.34 4.36 -6.04
CA MET A 96 -12.31 5.60 -5.26
C MET A 96 -13.72 6.17 -5.14
N GLU A 97 -14.30 6.09 -3.95
CA GLU A 97 -15.62 6.67 -3.64
C GLU A 97 -15.45 8.11 -3.17
N GLU A 98 -15.94 9.08 -3.94
CA GLU A 98 -15.92 10.49 -3.56
C GLU A 98 -16.82 10.72 -2.33
N GLN A 99 -16.26 11.26 -1.24
CA GLN A 99 -17.04 11.54 -0.04
C GLN A 99 -17.83 12.87 -0.13
N TYR A 100 -17.60 13.66 -1.19
CA TYR A 100 -18.37 14.86 -1.52
C TYR A 100 -18.28 15.17 -3.02
N PRO A 101 -19.23 15.96 -3.59
CA PRO A 101 -19.23 16.25 -5.02
C PRO A 101 -17.93 16.90 -5.52
N ASN A 102 -17.37 16.31 -6.58
CA ASN A 102 -16.17 16.77 -7.29
C ASN A 102 -14.89 16.76 -6.42
N ALA A 103 -14.77 15.80 -5.49
CA ALA A 103 -13.57 15.59 -4.70
C ALA A 103 -12.33 15.33 -5.57
N LEU A 104 -12.47 14.49 -6.61
CA LEU A 104 -11.44 14.15 -7.59
C LEU A 104 -10.82 15.40 -8.21
N GLU A 105 -11.66 16.27 -8.78
CA GLU A 105 -11.21 17.50 -9.41
C GLU A 105 -10.55 18.44 -8.38
N LYS A 106 -11.17 18.62 -7.21
CA LYS A 106 -10.64 19.50 -6.16
C LYS A 106 -9.28 19.07 -5.63
N VAL A 107 -9.06 17.75 -5.47
CA VAL A 107 -7.81 17.20 -4.95
C VAL A 107 -6.72 17.25 -6.01
N TYR A 108 -7.00 16.78 -7.22
CA TYR A 108 -5.97 16.47 -8.20
C TYR A 108 -5.73 17.58 -9.24
N LYS A 109 -6.71 18.45 -9.53
CA LYS A 109 -6.58 19.44 -10.62
C LYS A 109 -5.46 20.44 -10.36
N GLY A 110 -4.60 20.61 -11.37
CA GLY A 110 -3.43 21.50 -11.29
C GLY A 110 -2.31 20.99 -10.38
N LYS A 111 -2.39 19.74 -9.89
CA LYS A 111 -1.32 19.12 -9.14
C LYS A 111 -0.35 18.40 -10.06
N VAL A 112 0.91 18.45 -9.66
CA VAL A 112 2.00 17.69 -10.26
C VAL A 112 2.59 16.81 -9.18
N GLY A 113 2.90 15.57 -9.52
CA GLY A 113 3.60 14.65 -8.63
C GLY A 113 4.67 13.85 -9.38
N PHE A 114 5.36 12.98 -8.65
CA PHE A 114 6.49 12.21 -9.12
C PHE A 114 6.27 10.73 -8.88
N LEU A 115 6.29 9.95 -9.97
CA LEU A 115 6.20 8.50 -9.95
C LEU A 115 7.61 7.93 -10.10
N TYR A 116 7.99 7.05 -9.17
CA TYR A 116 9.28 6.36 -9.16
C TYR A 116 9.04 4.91 -9.50
N GLU A 117 9.84 4.36 -10.42
CA GLU A 117 9.95 2.93 -10.62
C GLU A 117 11.24 2.43 -9.96
N PHE A 118 11.11 1.42 -9.10
CA PHE A 118 12.21 0.79 -8.39
C PHE A 118 12.57 -0.57 -8.96
N GLU A 119 13.82 -0.97 -8.75
CA GLU A 119 14.23 -2.35 -8.91
C GLU A 119 13.47 -3.25 -7.91
N PRO A 120 12.77 -4.31 -8.37
CA PRO A 120 11.80 -5.02 -7.53
C PRO A 120 12.43 -6.03 -6.56
N TYR A 121 13.72 -6.38 -6.72
CA TYR A 121 14.30 -7.51 -6.01
C TYR A 121 14.37 -7.33 -4.49
N THR A 122 14.51 -6.10 -4.03
CA THR A 122 14.61 -5.77 -2.60
C THR A 122 13.25 -5.63 -1.91
N PHE A 123 12.15 -5.74 -2.67
CA PHE A 123 10.78 -5.63 -2.16
C PHE A 123 10.17 -7.00 -1.89
N ASN A 124 9.48 -7.12 -0.76
CA ASN A 124 8.76 -8.32 -0.36
C ASN A 124 7.38 -7.94 0.20
N TRP A 125 6.41 -8.84 0.02
CA TRP A 125 5.10 -8.76 0.64
C TRP A 125 5.14 -9.48 1.99
N GLU A 126 4.35 -9.00 2.95
CA GLU A 126 4.23 -9.58 4.28
C GLU A 126 2.76 -9.70 4.70
N PRO A 127 2.39 -10.66 5.58
CA PRO A 127 0.99 -10.96 5.89
C PRO A 127 0.15 -9.80 6.45
N GLN A 128 0.79 -8.79 7.03
CA GLN A 128 0.14 -7.60 7.58
C GLN A 128 -0.10 -6.50 6.53
N LEU A 129 0.47 -6.63 5.33
CA LEU A 129 0.33 -5.68 4.24
C LEU A 129 -0.87 -6.01 3.35
N MET A 130 -1.46 -4.99 2.73
CA MET A 130 -2.39 -5.21 1.63
C MET A 130 -1.69 -5.96 0.48
N ARG A 131 -2.45 -6.68 -0.35
CA ARG A 131 -1.89 -7.45 -1.48
C ARG A 131 -1.14 -6.59 -2.51
N SER A 132 -1.44 -5.30 -2.54
CA SER A 132 -0.82 -4.29 -3.39
C SER A 132 0.36 -3.57 -2.73
N GLU A 133 0.72 -3.89 -1.48
CA GLU A 133 1.77 -3.22 -0.73
C GLU A 133 2.98 -4.13 -0.55
N TYR A 134 4.16 -3.58 -0.83
CA TYR A 134 5.44 -4.25 -0.66
C TYR A 134 6.38 -3.31 0.07
N ILE A 135 7.27 -3.89 0.88
CA ILE A 135 8.26 -3.13 1.63
C ILE A 135 9.67 -3.56 1.27
N SER A 136 10.59 -2.61 1.29
CA SER A 136 12.03 -2.84 1.25
C SER A 136 12.70 -2.32 2.51
N ARG A 137 13.58 -3.12 3.10
CA ARG A 137 14.39 -2.77 4.29
C ARG A 137 15.76 -2.20 3.94
N VAL A 138 16.04 -2.03 2.66
CA VAL A 138 17.25 -1.41 2.12
C VAL A 138 16.84 -0.33 1.15
N LEU A 139 17.74 0.60 0.84
CA LEU A 139 17.48 1.60 -0.18
C LEU A 139 17.42 0.92 -1.56
N PRO A 140 16.25 0.89 -2.23
CA PRO A 140 16.15 0.30 -3.55
C PRO A 140 16.77 1.23 -4.59
N ARG A 141 17.26 0.63 -5.69
CA ARG A 141 17.69 1.40 -6.85
C ARG A 141 16.47 1.99 -7.57
N VAL A 142 16.48 3.30 -7.79
CA VAL A 142 15.54 3.97 -8.70
C VAL A 142 15.95 3.66 -10.15
N LEU A 143 15.02 3.12 -10.93
CA LEU A 143 15.20 2.83 -12.35
C LEU A 143 14.72 4.00 -13.21
N HIS A 144 13.56 4.56 -12.87
CA HIS A 144 12.93 5.64 -13.62
C HIS A 144 12.20 6.62 -12.69
N ILE A 145 12.12 7.88 -13.12
CA ILE A 145 11.38 8.95 -12.45
C ILE A 145 10.57 9.70 -13.51
N GLU A 146 9.26 9.79 -13.30
CA GLU A 146 8.33 10.50 -14.17
C GLU A 146 7.66 11.63 -13.39
N GLN A 147 7.66 12.85 -13.95
CA GLN A 147 6.85 13.96 -13.43
C GLN A 147 5.49 13.97 -14.15
N ILE A 148 4.41 13.92 -13.38
CA ILE A 148 3.06 13.65 -13.90
C ILE A 148 2.10 14.79 -13.53
N ASP A 149 1.30 15.25 -14.50
CA ASP A 149 0.06 16.00 -14.24
C ASP A 149 -0.97 15.01 -13.68
N VAL A 150 -1.25 15.13 -12.38
CA VAL A 150 -1.93 14.07 -11.64
C VAL A 150 -3.38 13.92 -12.11
N TYR A 151 -4.10 15.03 -12.30
CA TYR A 151 -5.49 14.98 -12.72
C TYR A 151 -5.65 14.37 -14.11
N ARG A 152 -4.79 14.78 -15.05
CA ARG A 152 -4.83 14.26 -16.42
C ARG A 152 -4.53 12.77 -16.45
N GLU A 153 -3.54 12.30 -15.69
CA GLU A 153 -3.20 10.87 -15.66
C GLU A 153 -4.30 10.07 -14.96
N ILE A 154 -4.88 10.56 -13.86
CA ILE A 154 -6.05 9.91 -13.22
C ILE A 154 -7.21 9.77 -14.20
N LEU A 155 -7.55 10.80 -14.98
CA LEU A 155 -8.62 10.72 -15.98
C LEU A 155 -8.33 9.68 -17.07
N LYS A 156 -7.06 9.52 -17.47
CA LYS A 156 -6.65 8.48 -18.41
C LYS A 156 -6.80 7.08 -17.80
N GLU A 157 -6.35 6.90 -16.55
CA GLU A 157 -6.50 5.65 -15.80
C GLU A 157 -7.98 5.27 -15.60
N ILE A 158 -8.88 6.26 -15.45
CA ILE A 158 -10.34 6.07 -15.45
C ILE A 158 -10.85 5.63 -16.82
N GLY A 159 -10.45 6.33 -17.89
CA GLY A 159 -10.84 5.97 -19.26
C GLY A 159 -10.40 4.57 -19.68
N GLU A 160 -9.31 4.07 -19.11
CA GLU A 160 -8.78 2.73 -19.34
C GLU A 160 -9.33 1.68 -18.34
N GLY A 161 -10.25 2.07 -17.45
CA GLY A 161 -10.92 1.16 -16.51
C GLY A 161 -10.04 0.64 -15.38
N ARG A 162 -8.86 1.23 -15.15
CA ARG A 162 -7.96 0.86 -14.05
C ARG A 162 -8.30 1.57 -12.74
N ILE A 163 -8.95 2.73 -12.83
CA ILE A 163 -9.56 3.44 -11.71
C ILE A 163 -11.05 3.59 -11.98
N ILE A 164 -11.88 3.27 -11.00
CA ILE A 164 -13.31 3.52 -11.01
C ILE A 164 -13.59 4.55 -9.92
N VAL A 165 -14.24 5.65 -10.31
CA VAL A 165 -14.67 6.71 -9.40
C VAL A 165 -16.19 6.67 -9.30
N SER A 166 -16.71 6.77 -8.08
CA SER A 166 -18.15 6.73 -7.78
C SER A 166 -18.56 7.75 -6.72
#